data_AF-A0A7R6SU38-F1
#
_entry.id   AF-A0A7R6SU38-F1
#
_cell.length_a   1.000
_cell.length_b   1.000
_cell.length_c   1.000
_cell.angle_alpha   90.00
_cell.angle_beta   90.00
_cell.angle_gamma   90.00
#
_symmetry.space_group_name_H-M   'P 1'
#
loop_
_entity.id
_entity.type
_entity.pdbx_description
1 polymer ?
#
loop_
_entity_poly.entity_id
_entity_poly.type
_entity_poly.pdbx_seq_one_letter_code
_entity_poly.pdbx_strand_id
1 'polypeptide(L)'
;MFYMFFIFFTYKQLNTYWKENNVYKPSILLGISTALAITGYIQAQRILLIDEPVVIDNYLLLSHAAVVGGLLLLLIIILTFYLLGRSPRSHRVLFQVILLAGIGIFPTSYVELKSINHAFDKEEPNIYETLVLDRKKFTSRKGTIHYLYTENWNNSNVSQKIRVPYIIYSKANVGAKLILCQKPGALGYRWLDKIIVTQDLDQPPQQVLCRTSLNQEIIENLDQNQVKSLQALYRKYDAKKNGSE
;
A
#
# COMPACT_ATOMS: atom_id res chain seq x y z
N MET A 1 52.65 4.91 8.78
CA MET A 1 52.59 6.36 8.52
C MET A 1 52.44 6.71 7.03
N PHE A 2 53.06 5.98 6.10
CA PHE A 2 52.92 6.22 4.64
C PHE A 2 51.52 5.97 4.04
N TYR A 3 50.76 5.00 4.54
CA TYR A 3 49.39 4.72 4.06
C TYR A 3 48.40 5.86 4.31
N MET A 4 48.57 6.60 5.42
CA MET A 4 47.66 7.69 5.78
C MET A 4 47.88 8.93 4.89
N PHE A 5 49.12 9.18 4.47
CA PHE A 5 49.47 10.26 3.54
C PHE A 5 48.95 10.00 2.12
N PHE A 6 48.96 8.75 1.66
CA PHE A 6 48.48 8.38 0.32
C PHE A 6 46.95 8.51 0.20
N ILE A 7 46.21 8.18 1.27
CA ILE A 7 44.75 8.36 1.35
C ILE A 7 44.41 9.86 1.41
N PHE A 8 45.17 10.66 2.16
CA PHE A 8 44.91 12.10 2.27
C PHE A 8 45.24 12.85 0.97
N PHE A 9 46.30 12.44 0.27
CA PHE A 9 46.71 13.03 -1.01
C PHE A 9 45.72 12.70 -2.13
N THR A 10 45.27 11.44 -2.22
CA THR A 10 44.23 11.04 -3.18
C THR A 10 42.89 11.71 -2.88
N TYR A 11 42.49 11.82 -1.60
CA TYR A 11 41.28 12.53 -1.20
C TYR A 11 41.33 14.02 -1.59
N LYS A 12 42.47 14.68 -1.36
CA LYS A 12 42.65 16.10 -1.72
C LYS A 12 42.63 16.31 -3.23
N GLN A 13 43.34 15.48 -4.01
CA GLN A 13 43.35 15.54 -5.48
C GLN A 13 41.96 15.27 -6.07
N LEU A 14 41.24 14.26 -5.57
CA LEU A 14 39.87 13.96 -5.98
C LEU A 14 38.98 15.18 -5.71
N ASN A 15 39.04 15.76 -4.51
CA ASN A 15 38.19 16.88 -4.11
C ASN A 15 38.40 18.13 -4.99
N THR A 16 39.64 18.43 -5.39
CA THR A 16 39.92 19.49 -6.38
C THR A 16 39.32 19.17 -7.75
N TYR A 17 39.45 17.93 -8.24
CA TYR A 17 38.88 17.51 -9.52
C TYR A 17 37.34 17.57 -9.55
N TRP A 18 36.68 17.14 -8.46
CA TRP A 18 35.22 17.24 -8.30
C TRP A 18 34.73 18.68 -8.33
N LYS A 19 35.49 19.60 -7.72
CA LYS A 19 35.15 21.02 -7.59
C LYS A 19 35.42 21.81 -8.87
N GLU A 20 36.50 21.48 -9.59
CA GLU A 20 36.88 22.15 -10.85
C GLU A 20 36.00 21.72 -12.04
N ASN A 21 35.57 20.45 -12.08
CA ASN A 21 34.84 19.91 -13.23
C ASN A 21 33.31 19.79 -13.00
N ASN A 22 32.78 20.30 -11.89
CA ASN A 22 31.36 20.26 -11.50
C ASN A 22 30.72 18.85 -11.61
N VAL A 23 31.50 17.78 -11.42
CA VAL A 23 31.05 16.38 -11.63
C VAL A 23 30.04 15.93 -10.56
N TYR A 24 30.02 16.60 -9.40
CA TYR A 24 29.13 16.25 -8.30
C TYR A 24 27.64 16.45 -8.65
N LYS A 25 27.30 17.46 -9.47
CA LYS A 25 25.91 17.76 -9.85
C LYS A 25 25.22 16.60 -10.59
N PRO A 26 25.79 16.07 -11.71
CA PRO A 26 25.20 14.92 -12.38
C PRO A 26 25.23 13.65 -11.51
N SER A 27 26.24 13.46 -10.66
CA SER A 27 26.29 12.31 -9.75
C SER A 27 25.15 12.33 -8.72
N ILE A 28 24.81 13.50 -8.16
CA ILE A 28 23.67 13.64 -7.24
C ILE A 28 22.36 13.31 -7.95
N LEU A 29 22.13 13.88 -9.13
CA LEU A 29 20.91 13.62 -9.91
C LEU A 29 20.77 12.13 -10.26
N LEU A 30 21.86 11.51 -10.72
CA LEU A 30 21.87 10.09 -11.05
C LEU A 30 21.63 9.22 -9.81
N GLY A 31 22.21 9.59 -8.67
CA GLY A 31 21.96 8.94 -7.39
C GLY A 31 20.48 8.98 -6.99
N ILE A 32 19.84 10.15 -7.09
CA ILE A 32 18.40 10.32 -6.82
C ILE A 32 17.58 9.46 -7.78
N SER A 33 17.85 9.51 -9.08
CA SER A 33 17.12 8.72 -10.08
C SER A 33 17.29 7.22 -9.89
N THR A 34 18.49 6.77 -9.48
CA THR A 34 18.76 5.35 -9.21
C THR A 34 18.03 4.88 -7.95
N ALA A 35 18.06 5.66 -6.87
CA ALA A 35 17.32 5.33 -5.65
C ALA A 35 15.81 5.22 -5.95
N LEU A 36 15.30 6.14 -6.77
CA LEU A 36 13.91 6.15 -7.15
C LEU A 36 13.53 4.99 -8.08
N ALA A 37 14.43 4.58 -8.99
CA ALA A 37 14.26 3.37 -9.80
C ALA A 37 14.17 2.10 -8.93
N ILE A 38 15.06 1.98 -7.93
CA ILE A 38 15.07 0.83 -6.99
C ILE A 38 13.78 0.81 -6.17
N THR A 39 13.39 1.94 -5.59
CA THR A 39 12.14 2.06 -4.82
C THR A 39 10.94 1.70 -5.69
N GLY A 40 10.84 2.27 -6.88
CA GLY A 40 9.74 1.98 -7.79
C GLY A 40 9.70 0.52 -8.25
N TYR A 41 10.85 -0.13 -8.44
CA TYR A 41 10.90 -1.57 -8.73
C TYR A 41 10.35 -2.41 -7.58
N ILE A 42 10.76 -2.10 -6.34
CA ILE A 42 10.25 -2.79 -5.14
C ILE A 42 8.73 -2.61 -5.03
N GLN A 43 8.24 -1.38 -5.26
CA GLN A 43 6.82 -1.08 -5.21
C GLN A 43 6.03 -1.75 -6.34
N ALA A 44 6.60 -1.84 -7.55
CA ALA A 44 6.02 -2.59 -8.66
C ALA A 44 5.89 -4.10 -8.34
N GLN A 45 6.90 -4.69 -7.70
CA GLN A 45 6.79 -6.08 -7.23
C GLN A 45 5.68 -6.24 -6.18
N ARG A 46 5.52 -5.28 -5.26
CA ARG A 46 4.42 -5.29 -4.28
C ARG A 46 3.04 -5.25 -4.95
N ILE A 47 2.84 -4.39 -5.95
CA ILE A 47 1.58 -4.35 -6.73
C ILE A 47 1.32 -5.71 -7.41
N LEU A 48 2.35 -6.34 -7.98
CA LEU A 48 2.16 -7.63 -8.64
C LEU A 48 1.85 -8.76 -7.65
N LEU A 49 2.53 -8.80 -6.50
CA LEU A 49 2.51 -9.96 -5.60
C LEU A 49 1.48 -9.86 -4.45
N ILE A 50 1.30 -8.67 -3.87
CA ILE A 50 0.63 -8.52 -2.57
C ILE A 50 -0.67 -7.72 -2.65
N ASP A 51 -0.89 -6.89 -3.69
CA ASP A 51 -2.02 -5.96 -3.91
C ASP A 51 -3.21 -6.01 -2.92
N GLU A 52 -2.94 -5.57 -1.70
CA GLU A 52 -3.89 -5.39 -0.61
C GLU A 52 -3.66 -3.98 -0.04
N PRO A 53 -4.71 -3.25 0.37
CA PRO A 53 -6.13 -3.55 0.20
C PRO A 53 -6.64 -3.33 -1.24
N VAL A 54 -7.83 -3.83 -1.57
CA VAL A 54 -8.41 -3.74 -2.93
C VAL A 54 -9.03 -2.36 -3.14
N VAL A 55 -8.55 -1.62 -4.15
CA VAL A 55 -9.11 -0.32 -4.55
C VAL A 55 -10.16 -0.54 -5.64
N ILE A 56 -11.37 -0.03 -5.42
CA ILE A 56 -12.49 -0.15 -6.35
C ILE A 56 -12.31 0.84 -7.51
N ASP A 57 -11.97 2.09 -7.19
CA ASP A 57 -11.82 3.17 -8.18
C ASP A 57 -10.41 3.21 -8.80
N ASN A 58 -9.93 2.05 -9.28
CA ASN A 58 -8.55 1.89 -9.73
C ASN A 58 -8.20 2.77 -10.95
N TYR A 59 -9.18 3.05 -11.83
CA TYR A 59 -8.98 3.95 -12.97
C TYR A 59 -8.68 5.39 -12.52
N LEU A 60 -9.43 5.89 -11.52
CA LEU A 60 -9.23 7.24 -10.97
C LEU A 60 -7.88 7.33 -10.23
N LEU A 61 -7.54 6.29 -9.46
CA LEU A 61 -6.24 6.22 -8.79
C LEU A 61 -5.09 6.22 -9.81
N LEU A 62 -5.22 5.46 -10.91
CA LEU A 62 -4.21 5.39 -11.96
C LEU A 62 -4.03 6.73 -12.68
N SER A 63 -5.13 7.42 -12.99
CA SER A 63 -5.06 8.74 -13.66
C SER A 63 -4.40 9.78 -12.76
N HIS A 64 -4.76 9.84 -11.49
CA HIS A 64 -4.12 10.74 -10.54
C HIS A 64 -2.65 10.38 -10.27
N ALA A 65 -2.31 9.09 -10.20
CA ALA A 65 -0.92 8.62 -10.11
C ALA A 65 -0.11 9.01 -11.35
N ALA A 66 -0.70 8.98 -12.54
CA ALA A 66 -0.05 9.44 -13.77
C ALA A 66 0.18 10.96 -13.76
N VAL A 67 -0.78 11.75 -13.26
CA VAL A 67 -0.62 13.21 -13.12
C VAL A 67 0.46 13.56 -12.11
N VAL A 68 0.40 13.00 -10.89
CA VAL A 68 1.41 13.24 -9.84
C VAL A 68 2.78 12.78 -10.30
N GLY A 69 2.87 11.58 -10.90
CA GLY A 69 4.12 11.06 -11.43
C GLY A 69 4.67 11.91 -12.58
N GLY A 70 3.82 12.37 -13.49
CA GLY A 70 4.20 13.28 -14.57
C GLY A 70 4.75 14.61 -14.06
N LEU A 71 4.11 15.19 -13.03
CA LEU A 71 4.57 16.43 -12.39
C LEU A 71 5.93 16.24 -11.70
N LEU A 72 6.12 15.13 -10.97
CA LEU A 72 7.40 14.80 -10.34
C LEU A 72 8.52 14.58 -11.38
N LEU A 73 8.21 13.89 -12.49
CA LEU A 73 9.17 13.68 -13.56
C LEU A 73 9.55 15.01 -14.23
N LEU A 74 8.57 15.87 -14.49
CA LEU A 74 8.79 17.20 -15.04
C LEU A 74 9.64 18.06 -14.10
N LEU A 75 9.39 18.01 -12.78
CA LEU A 75 10.21 18.69 -11.78
C LEU A 75 11.66 18.21 -11.82
N ILE A 76 11.90 16.91 -11.91
CA ILE A 76 13.26 16.34 -12.03
C ILE A 76 13.93 16.78 -13.34
N ILE A 77 13.19 16.84 -14.46
CA ILE A 77 13.71 17.32 -15.74
C ILE A 77 14.12 18.80 -15.63
N ILE A 78 13.25 19.66 -15.08
CA ILE A 78 13.56 21.08 -14.84
C ILE A 78 14.80 21.21 -13.95
N LEU A 79 14.85 20.47 -12.84
CA LEU A 79 15.97 20.48 -11.92
C LEU A 79 17.27 20.03 -12.60
N THR A 80 17.19 19.04 -13.50
CA THR A 80 18.32 18.57 -14.30
C THR A 80 18.85 19.67 -15.22
N PHE A 81 17.97 20.36 -15.95
CA PHE A 81 18.37 21.50 -16.80
C PHE A 81 18.93 22.67 -15.98
N TYR A 82 18.31 22.98 -14.85
CA TYR A 82 18.75 24.05 -13.95
C TYR A 82 20.15 23.78 -13.37
N LEU A 83 20.41 22.56 -12.89
CA LEU A 83 21.68 22.19 -12.26
C LEU A 83 22.83 22.04 -13.26
N LEU A 84 22.58 21.40 -14.42
CA LEU A 84 23.63 21.11 -15.41
C LEU A 84 23.84 22.23 -16.43
N GLY A 85 22.87 23.12 -16.61
CA GLY A 85 22.90 24.16 -17.63
C GLY A 85 23.03 23.60 -19.06
N ARG A 86 23.47 24.47 -19.99
CA ARG A 86 23.67 24.14 -21.42
C ARG A 86 25.01 23.43 -21.70
N SER A 87 25.38 22.44 -20.90
CA SER A 87 26.57 21.64 -21.19
C SER A 87 26.30 20.65 -22.34
N PRO A 88 27.25 20.44 -23.27
CA PRO A 88 27.14 19.40 -24.30
C PRO A 88 26.92 18.00 -23.73
N ARG A 89 27.25 17.76 -22.45
CA ARG A 89 27.07 16.46 -21.78
C ARG A 89 25.70 16.32 -21.10
N SER A 90 24.90 17.39 -21.02
CA SER A 90 23.62 17.40 -20.30
C SER A 90 22.61 16.41 -20.85
N HIS A 91 22.57 16.23 -22.18
CA HIS A 91 21.63 15.30 -22.82
C HIS A 91 21.83 13.85 -22.33
N ARG A 92 23.08 13.40 -22.13
CA ARG A 92 23.37 12.03 -21.67
C ARG A 92 22.84 11.79 -20.27
N VAL A 93 23.08 12.75 -19.36
CA VAL A 93 22.60 12.67 -17.98
C VAL A 93 21.08 12.75 -17.96
N LEU A 94 20.49 13.65 -18.76
CA LEU A 94 19.04 13.76 -18.88
C LEU A 94 18.39 12.44 -19.32
N PHE A 95 18.94 11.76 -20.33
CA PHE A 95 18.44 10.46 -20.77
C PHE A 95 18.49 9.42 -19.65
N GLN A 96 19.58 9.36 -18.89
CA GLN A 96 19.72 8.43 -17.76
C GLN A 96 18.72 8.75 -16.64
N VAL A 97 18.57 10.03 -16.30
CA VAL A 97 17.63 10.52 -15.29
C VAL A 97 16.19 10.19 -15.70
N ILE A 98 15.79 10.47 -16.94
CA ILE A 98 14.44 10.17 -17.43
C ILE A 98 14.17 8.67 -17.40
N LEU A 99 15.12 7.84 -17.84
CA LEU A 99 14.93 6.40 -17.88
C LEU A 99 14.83 5.80 -16.47
N LEU A 100 15.76 6.14 -15.58
CA LEU A 100 15.78 5.63 -14.22
C LEU A 100 14.63 6.18 -13.37
N ALA A 101 14.46 7.51 -13.34
CA ALA A 101 13.40 8.13 -12.56
C ALA A 101 12.03 7.79 -13.15
N GLY A 102 11.85 7.87 -14.48
CA GLY A 102 10.57 7.60 -15.12
C GLY A 102 10.02 6.21 -14.78
N ILE A 103 10.84 5.17 -14.86
CA ILE A 103 10.40 3.80 -14.51
C ILE A 103 10.00 3.70 -13.03
N GLY A 104 10.69 4.41 -12.14
CA GLY A 104 10.42 4.34 -10.71
C GLY A 104 9.25 5.22 -10.24
N ILE A 105 9.03 6.38 -10.86
CA ILE A 105 8.08 7.40 -10.36
C ILE A 105 6.64 6.89 -10.41
N PHE A 106 6.23 6.25 -11.49
CA PHE A 106 4.84 5.82 -11.67
C PHE A 106 4.38 4.77 -10.65
N PRO A 107 5.07 3.63 -10.46
CA PRO A 107 4.70 2.69 -9.41
C PRO A 107 4.81 3.33 -8.03
N THR A 108 5.77 4.24 -7.83
CA THR A 108 5.91 4.97 -6.57
C THR A 108 4.69 5.83 -6.27
N SER A 109 4.30 6.68 -7.22
CA SER A 109 3.16 7.58 -7.09
C SER A 109 1.86 6.82 -6.86
N TYR A 110 1.68 5.68 -7.53
CA TYR A 110 0.50 4.82 -7.36
C TYR A 110 0.39 4.28 -5.93
N VAL A 111 1.46 3.67 -5.41
CA VAL A 111 1.45 3.08 -4.07
C VAL A 111 1.38 4.14 -2.98
N GLU A 112 2.05 5.29 -3.15
CA GLU A 112 1.97 6.39 -2.18
C GLU A 112 0.57 6.99 -2.14
N LEU A 113 -0.07 7.25 -3.28
CA LEU A 113 -1.46 7.72 -3.29
C LEU A 113 -2.42 6.70 -2.67
N LYS A 114 -2.24 5.42 -2.98
CA LYS A 114 -3.00 4.32 -2.36
C LYS A 114 -2.80 4.30 -0.84
N SER A 115 -1.56 4.46 -0.37
CA SER A 115 -1.20 4.42 1.05
C SER A 115 -1.73 5.64 1.80
N ILE A 116 -1.63 6.83 1.23
CA ILE A 116 -2.19 8.07 1.80
C ILE A 116 -3.72 7.95 1.86
N ASN A 117 -4.36 7.49 0.79
CA ASN A 117 -5.81 7.30 0.77
C ASN A 117 -6.29 6.37 1.89
N HIS A 118 -5.51 5.34 2.20
CA HIS A 118 -5.78 4.38 3.27
C HIS A 118 -5.47 4.95 4.67
N ALA A 119 -4.25 5.46 4.86
CA ALA A 119 -3.73 5.87 6.17
C ALA A 119 -4.49 7.06 6.78
N PHE A 120 -5.04 7.94 5.94
CA PHE A 120 -5.80 9.10 6.38
C PHE A 120 -7.32 8.87 6.41
N ASP A 121 -7.80 7.68 6.02
CA ASP A 121 -9.23 7.35 6.03
C ASP A 121 -9.69 6.97 7.44
N LYS A 122 -10.33 7.93 8.11
CA LYS A 122 -10.91 7.76 9.46
C LYS A 122 -12.41 7.50 9.45
N GLU A 123 -13.03 7.43 8.28
CA GLU A 123 -14.48 7.27 8.18
C GLU A 123 -14.90 5.85 8.53
N GLU A 124 -16.18 5.66 8.86
CA GLU A 124 -16.69 4.32 9.11
C GLU A 124 -16.94 3.57 7.79
N PRO A 125 -16.68 2.26 7.73
CA PRO A 125 -16.94 1.47 6.54
C PRO A 125 -18.45 1.36 6.27
N ASN A 126 -18.83 1.59 5.02
CA ASN A 126 -20.13 1.21 4.48
C ASN A 126 -20.14 -0.30 4.22
N ILE A 127 -21.28 -0.92 4.53
CA ILE A 127 -21.42 -2.37 4.50
C ILE A 127 -22.28 -2.75 3.33
N TYR A 128 -21.76 -3.66 2.51
CA TYR A 128 -22.46 -4.18 1.36
C TYR A 128 -22.51 -5.70 1.40
N GLU A 129 -23.67 -6.26 1.11
CA GLU A 129 -23.83 -7.69 0.83
C GLU A 129 -23.74 -7.93 -0.68
N THR A 130 -23.02 -8.96 -1.08
CA THR A 130 -22.97 -9.40 -2.48
C THR A 130 -22.86 -10.92 -2.57
N LEU A 131 -23.27 -11.48 -3.71
CA LEU A 131 -23.06 -12.90 -4.01
C LEU A 131 -21.82 -13.13 -4.85
N VAL A 132 -21.15 -14.27 -4.64
CA VAL A 132 -20.09 -14.76 -5.52
C VAL A 132 -20.72 -15.41 -6.75
N LEU A 133 -20.46 -14.84 -7.92
CA LEU A 133 -20.92 -15.35 -9.22
C LEU A 133 -19.96 -16.36 -9.83
N ASP A 134 -18.65 -16.10 -9.72
CA ASP A 134 -17.61 -16.96 -10.29
C ASP A 134 -16.29 -16.79 -9.51
N ARG A 135 -15.38 -17.75 -9.68
CA ARG A 135 -14.04 -17.75 -9.08
C ARG A 135 -12.99 -18.16 -10.10
N LYS A 136 -11.93 -17.36 -10.24
CA LYS A 136 -10.80 -17.67 -11.12
C LYS A 136 -9.49 -17.61 -10.37
N LYS A 137 -8.58 -18.52 -10.71
CA LYS A 137 -7.19 -18.49 -10.26
C LYS A 137 -6.27 -18.41 -11.46
N PHE A 138 -5.21 -17.61 -11.35
CA PHE A 138 -4.16 -17.51 -12.34
C PHE A 138 -2.85 -17.91 -11.71
N THR A 139 -2.21 -18.95 -12.24
CA THR A 139 -0.92 -19.45 -11.74
C THR A 139 0.19 -19.02 -12.69
N SER A 140 1.29 -18.53 -12.12
CA SER A 140 2.51 -18.18 -12.83
C SER A 140 3.73 -18.75 -12.09
N ARG A 141 4.92 -18.66 -12.71
CA ARG A 141 6.19 -19.03 -12.03
C ARG A 141 6.44 -18.25 -10.73
N LYS A 142 5.81 -17.07 -10.57
CA LYS A 142 6.00 -16.17 -9.42
C LYS A 142 4.91 -16.34 -8.34
N GLY A 143 3.92 -17.20 -8.56
CA GLY A 143 2.83 -17.44 -7.60
C GLY A 143 1.46 -17.54 -8.25
N THR A 144 0.44 -17.75 -7.41
CA THR A 144 -0.96 -17.87 -7.79
C THR A 144 -1.76 -16.67 -7.30
N ILE A 145 -2.55 -16.07 -8.19
CA ILE A 145 -3.44 -14.95 -7.90
C ILE A 145 -4.88 -15.46 -7.95
N HIS A 146 -5.66 -15.08 -6.95
CA HIS A 146 -7.04 -15.51 -6.76
C HIS A 146 -7.99 -14.33 -6.97
N TYR A 147 -9.04 -14.56 -7.76
CA TYR A 147 -10.07 -13.58 -8.06
C TYR A 147 -11.46 -14.15 -7.80
N LEU A 148 -12.31 -13.31 -7.21
CA LEU A 148 -13.75 -13.53 -7.11
C LEU A 148 -14.45 -12.56 -8.05
N TYR A 149 -15.44 -13.07 -8.76
CA TYR A 149 -16.39 -12.27 -9.51
C TYR A 149 -17.67 -12.24 -8.71
N THR A 150 -18.17 -11.05 -8.41
CA THR A 150 -19.36 -10.88 -7.58
C THR A 150 -20.44 -10.12 -8.32
N GLU A 151 -21.65 -10.19 -7.78
CA GLU A 151 -22.71 -9.26 -8.14
C GLU A 151 -22.26 -7.82 -7.90
N ASN A 152 -22.94 -6.91 -8.59
CA ASN A 152 -22.69 -5.50 -8.40
C ASN A 152 -23.29 -5.04 -7.07
N TRP A 153 -22.43 -4.54 -6.19
CA TRP A 153 -22.83 -3.84 -4.97
C TRP A 153 -22.62 -2.32 -5.05
N ASN A 154 -22.02 -1.85 -6.14
CA ASN A 154 -21.54 -0.47 -6.32
C ASN A 154 -22.36 0.32 -7.34
N ASN A 155 -23.65 -0.02 -7.52
CA ASN A 155 -24.56 0.60 -8.50
C ASN A 155 -24.02 0.64 -9.96
N SER A 156 -23.10 -0.25 -10.31
CA SER A 156 -22.60 -0.45 -11.68
C SER A 156 -23.33 -1.61 -12.38
N ASN A 157 -23.73 -1.49 -13.65
CA ASN A 157 -24.42 -2.60 -14.33
C ASN A 157 -23.50 -3.81 -14.67
N VAL A 158 -22.31 -3.90 -14.07
CA VAL A 158 -21.26 -4.86 -14.44
C VAL A 158 -20.82 -5.64 -13.22
N SER A 159 -20.62 -6.95 -13.38
CA SER A 159 -20.03 -7.80 -12.35
C SER A 159 -18.64 -7.31 -11.96
N GLN A 160 -18.34 -7.39 -10.68
CA GLN A 160 -17.13 -6.81 -10.11
C GLN A 160 -16.07 -7.88 -9.89
N LYS A 161 -14.83 -7.57 -10.29
CA LYS A 161 -13.67 -8.46 -10.15
C LYS A 161 -12.84 -8.03 -8.95
N ILE A 162 -12.76 -8.88 -7.93
CA ILE A 162 -12.02 -8.60 -6.70
C ILE A 162 -10.84 -9.57 -6.60
N ARG A 163 -9.62 -9.06 -6.43
CA ARG A 163 -8.46 -9.88 -6.03
C ARG A 163 -8.56 -10.17 -4.55
N VAL A 164 -8.38 -11.42 -4.14
CA VAL A 164 -8.48 -11.80 -2.71
C VAL A 164 -7.32 -12.70 -2.28
N PRO A 165 -6.93 -12.68 -1.00
CA PRO A 165 -6.00 -13.67 -0.46
C PRO A 165 -6.59 -15.09 -0.52
N TYR A 166 -5.70 -16.09 -0.55
CA TYR A 166 -6.08 -17.51 -0.64
C TYR A 166 -7.06 -17.93 0.47
N ILE A 167 -6.89 -17.39 1.69
CA ILE A 167 -7.73 -17.69 2.85
C ILE A 167 -9.20 -17.34 2.62
N ILE A 168 -9.46 -16.23 1.91
CA ILE A 168 -10.82 -15.81 1.55
C ILE A 168 -11.30 -16.64 0.35
N TYR A 169 -10.43 -16.80 -0.65
CA TYR A 169 -10.74 -17.58 -1.84
C TYR A 169 -11.16 -19.01 -1.52
N SER A 170 -10.47 -19.71 -0.62
CA SER A 170 -10.78 -21.10 -0.28
C SER A 170 -12.15 -21.26 0.39
N LYS A 171 -12.64 -20.22 1.08
CA LYS A 171 -13.92 -20.21 1.78
C LYS A 171 -15.10 -19.76 0.91
N ALA A 172 -14.86 -18.91 -0.09
CA ALA A 172 -15.88 -18.19 -0.85
C ALA A 172 -16.44 -18.96 -2.07
N ASN A 173 -17.25 -20.00 -1.88
CA ASN A 173 -17.82 -20.79 -2.98
C ASN A 173 -18.76 -19.97 -3.87
N VAL A 174 -19.01 -20.45 -5.11
CA VAL A 174 -20.02 -19.83 -5.99
C VAL A 174 -21.38 -19.91 -5.30
N GLY A 175 -22.12 -18.80 -5.30
CA GLY A 175 -23.37 -18.63 -4.56
C GLY A 175 -23.20 -18.24 -3.08
N ALA A 176 -21.97 -18.19 -2.56
CA ALA A 176 -21.74 -17.73 -1.20
C ALA A 176 -22.03 -16.22 -1.06
N LYS A 177 -22.51 -15.82 0.12
CA LYS A 177 -22.67 -14.40 0.49
C LYS A 177 -21.35 -13.83 1.00
N LEU A 178 -21.00 -12.66 0.51
CA LEU A 178 -19.89 -11.85 0.98
C LEU A 178 -20.42 -10.59 1.65
N ILE A 179 -19.82 -10.25 2.78
CA ILE A 179 -19.95 -8.94 3.40
C ILE A 179 -18.68 -8.16 3.05
N LEU A 180 -18.88 -7.02 2.38
CA LEU A 180 -17.83 -6.11 1.95
C LEU A 180 -17.85 -4.86 2.83
N CYS A 181 -16.75 -4.64 3.55
CA CYS A 181 -16.54 -3.43 4.34
C CYS A 181 -15.81 -2.41 3.45
N GLN A 182 -16.57 -1.51 2.83
CA GLN A 182 -16.06 -0.52 1.89
C GLN A 182 -15.89 0.83 2.57
N LYS A 183 -14.70 1.42 2.48
CA LYS A 183 -14.45 2.78 2.95
C LYS A 183 -14.37 3.76 1.78
N PRO A 184 -14.72 5.04 2.01
CA PRO A 184 -14.70 6.05 0.96
C PRO A 184 -13.28 6.47 0.52
N GLY A 185 -12.28 6.32 1.39
CA GLY A 185 -10.90 6.76 1.12
C GLY A 185 -10.70 8.26 1.38
N ALA A 186 -9.58 8.63 1.99
CA ALA A 186 -9.28 10.04 2.31
C ALA A 186 -9.10 10.93 1.07
N LEU A 187 -8.71 10.33 -0.06
CA LEU A 187 -8.56 11.01 -1.35
C LEU A 187 -9.76 10.75 -2.28
N GLY A 188 -10.83 10.13 -1.77
CA GLY A 188 -12.02 9.77 -2.51
C GLY A 188 -11.89 8.51 -3.39
N TYR A 189 -10.81 7.72 -3.23
CA TYR A 189 -10.74 6.40 -3.87
C TYR A 189 -11.34 5.35 -2.94
N ARG A 190 -12.47 4.77 -3.33
CA ARG A 190 -13.13 3.76 -2.52
C ARG A 190 -12.29 2.49 -2.49
N TRP A 191 -12.20 1.87 -1.31
CA TRP A 191 -11.40 0.68 -1.10
C TRP A 191 -12.09 -0.29 -0.14
N LEU A 192 -11.76 -1.57 -0.27
CA LEU A 192 -12.28 -2.62 0.60
C LEU A 192 -11.30 -2.85 1.76
N ASP A 193 -11.76 -2.57 2.97
CA ASP A 193 -11.02 -2.83 4.20
C ASP A 193 -11.01 -4.32 4.53
N LYS A 194 -12.20 -4.92 4.53
CA LYS A 194 -12.37 -6.34 4.85
C LYS A 194 -13.40 -6.98 3.94
N ILE A 195 -13.15 -8.25 3.66
CA ILE A 195 -14.04 -9.13 2.91
C ILE A 195 -14.31 -10.34 3.79
N ILE A 196 -15.57 -10.57 4.11
CA ILE A 196 -15.99 -11.64 5.03
C ILE A 196 -16.91 -12.59 4.28
N VAL A 197 -16.56 -13.86 4.29
CA VAL A 197 -17.38 -14.91 3.69
C VAL A 197 -18.37 -15.41 4.74
N THR A 198 -19.65 -15.22 4.48
CA THR A 198 -20.72 -15.68 5.37
C THR A 198 -21.26 -17.00 4.85
N GLN A 199 -21.20 -18.04 5.69
CA GLN A 199 -21.71 -19.37 5.35
C GLN A 199 -23.11 -19.64 5.93
N ASP A 200 -23.56 -18.87 6.94
CA ASP A 200 -24.86 -19.04 7.61
C ASP A 200 -25.52 -17.70 7.97
N LEU A 201 -26.85 -17.63 7.88
CA LEU A 201 -27.71 -16.45 8.08
C LEU A 201 -27.81 -15.96 9.54
N ASP A 202 -27.17 -16.62 10.50
CA ASP A 202 -27.35 -16.36 11.95
C ASP A 202 -26.20 -15.54 12.59
N GLN A 203 -25.41 -14.83 11.78
CA GLN A 203 -24.24 -14.07 12.25
C GLN A 203 -24.61 -12.72 12.92
N PRO A 204 -23.77 -12.23 13.86
CA PRO A 204 -24.00 -10.97 14.60
C PRO A 204 -24.22 -9.78 13.67
N PRO A 205 -24.83 -8.68 14.16
CA PRO A 205 -25.19 -7.54 13.32
C PRO A 205 -23.99 -7.09 12.48
N GLN A 206 -24.18 -7.01 11.17
CA GLN A 206 -23.14 -6.83 10.15
C GLN A 206 -22.18 -5.67 10.44
N GLN A 207 -22.66 -4.66 11.17
CA GLN A 207 -21.89 -3.52 11.68
C GLN A 207 -20.76 -3.89 12.63
N VAL A 208 -20.92 -4.95 13.43
CA VAL A 208 -19.89 -5.43 14.37
C VAL A 208 -18.72 -5.99 13.59
N LEU A 209 -18.97 -6.80 12.55
CA LEU A 209 -17.96 -7.48 11.75
C LEU A 209 -16.95 -6.50 11.12
N CYS A 210 -17.45 -5.42 10.52
CA CYS A 210 -16.61 -4.39 9.90
C CYS A 210 -15.90 -3.47 10.92
N ARG A 211 -16.46 -3.27 12.14
CA ARG A 211 -15.82 -2.45 13.19
C ARG A 211 -14.74 -3.18 14.01
N THR A 212 -14.68 -4.52 13.98
CA THR A 212 -13.86 -5.31 14.92
C THR A 212 -12.33 -5.08 14.87
N SER A 213 -11.75 -4.34 13.91
CA SER A 213 -10.29 -4.05 13.94
C SER A 213 -9.89 -3.17 15.12
N LEU A 214 -10.69 -2.14 15.43
CA LEU A 214 -10.42 -1.28 16.58
C LEU A 214 -10.51 -2.09 17.88
N ASN A 215 -11.45 -3.04 17.93
CA ASN A 215 -11.67 -3.87 19.11
C ASN A 215 -10.64 -5.01 19.24
N GLN A 216 -10.10 -5.56 18.14
CA GLN A 216 -9.06 -6.59 18.23
C GLN A 216 -7.74 -6.02 18.78
N GLU A 217 -7.33 -4.82 18.40
CA GLU A 217 -6.17 -4.15 19.03
C GLU A 217 -6.44 -3.81 20.50
N ILE A 218 -7.67 -3.41 20.87
CA ILE A 218 -8.03 -3.16 22.27
C ILE A 218 -8.07 -4.48 23.06
N ILE A 219 -8.55 -5.58 22.47
CA ILE A 219 -8.65 -6.89 23.12
C ILE A 219 -7.28 -7.58 23.20
N GLU A 220 -6.39 -7.44 22.21
CA GLU A 220 -5.01 -7.96 22.26
C GLU A 220 -4.11 -7.13 23.18
N ASN A 221 -4.36 -5.82 23.34
CA ASN A 221 -3.65 -4.96 24.30
C ASN A 221 -4.27 -5.00 25.71
N LEU A 222 -5.42 -5.64 25.91
CA LEU A 222 -5.88 -5.98 27.25
C LEU A 222 -4.98 -7.11 27.76
N ASP A 223 -4.00 -6.76 28.60
CA ASP A 223 -3.14 -7.73 29.30
C ASP A 223 -4.01 -8.88 29.84
N GLN A 224 -3.63 -10.12 29.51
CA GLN A 224 -4.28 -11.34 30.00
C GLN A 224 -4.47 -11.31 31.53
N ASN A 225 -3.60 -10.61 32.26
CA ASN A 225 -3.77 -10.40 33.70
C ASN A 225 -4.94 -9.48 34.06
N GLN A 226 -5.21 -8.44 33.28
CA GLN A 226 -6.36 -7.56 33.49
C GLN A 226 -7.67 -8.30 33.23
N VAL A 227 -7.73 -9.12 32.17
CA VAL A 227 -8.89 -9.97 31.89
C VAL A 227 -9.13 -10.97 33.03
N LYS A 228 -8.08 -11.63 33.54
CA LYS A 228 -8.17 -12.53 34.69
C LYS A 228 -8.61 -11.80 35.96
N SER A 229 -8.14 -10.58 36.20
CA SER A 229 -8.51 -9.78 37.37
C SER A 229 -9.99 -9.36 37.33
N LEU A 230 -10.49 -8.99 36.15
CA LEU A 230 -11.91 -8.66 35.94
C LEU A 230 -12.79 -9.90 36.12
N GLN A 231 -12.40 -11.04 35.55
CA GLN A 231 -13.13 -12.30 35.74
C GLN A 231 -13.15 -12.74 37.22
N ALA A 232 -12.06 -12.50 37.97
CA ALA A 232 -12.01 -12.77 39.40
C ALA A 232 -12.92 -11.83 40.21
N LEU A 233 -13.03 -10.55 39.81
CA LEU A 233 -13.93 -9.59 40.42
C LEU A 233 -15.40 -9.96 40.19
N TYR A 234 -15.77 -10.33 38.96
CA TYR A 234 -17.13 -10.78 38.65
C TYR A 234 -17.52 -12.03 39.44
N ARG A 235 -16.63 -13.03 39.52
CA ARG A 235 -16.88 -14.24 40.35
C ARG A 235 -17.08 -13.91 41.83
N LYS A 236 -16.32 -12.95 42.37
CA LYS A 236 -16.50 -12.49 43.77
C LYS A 236 -17.83 -11.76 43.96
N TYR A 237 -18.25 -10.96 42.99
CA TYR A 237 -19.52 -10.27 43.02
C TYR A 237 -20.70 -11.25 42.98
N ASP A 238 -20.67 -12.23 42.07
CA ASP A 238 -21.72 -13.24 41.95
C ASP A 238 -21.79 -14.17 43.18
N ALA A 239 -20.63 -14.55 43.73
CA ALA A 239 -20.59 -15.31 44.98
C ALA A 239 -21.16 -14.52 46.18
N LYS A 240 -20.95 -13.19 46.21
CA LYS A 240 -21.51 -12.33 47.25
C LYS A 240 -23.02 -12.13 47.09
N LYS A 241 -23.51 -12.07 45.85
CA LYS A 241 -24.94 -11.96 45.52
C LYS A 241 -25.71 -13.25 45.83
N ASN A 242 -25.10 -14.41 45.59
CA ASN A 242 -25.73 -15.71 45.82
C ASN A 242 -25.52 -16.26 47.25
N GLY A 243 -24.68 -15.60 48.07
CA GLY A 243 -24.47 -15.93 49.49
C GLY A 243 -25.19 -15.00 50.47
N SER A 244 -26.07 -14.14 49.96
CA SER A 244 -26.91 -13.22 50.74
C SER A 244 -28.40 -13.56 50.63
N GLU A 245 -28.72 -14.84 50.46
CA GLU A 245 -30.06 -15.43 50.69
C GLU A 245 -30.05 -16.24 51.99
#